data_AF-A0A2E4E9D9-F1
#
_entry.id   AF-A0A2E4E9D9-F1
#
_cell.length_a   1.000
_cell.length_b   1.000
_cell.length_c   1.000
_cell.angle_alpha   90.00
_cell.angle_beta   90.00
_cell.angle_gamma   90.00
#
_symmetry.space_group_name_H-M   'P 1'
#
loop_
_entity.id
_entity.type
_entity.pdbx_description
1 polymer ?
#
loop_
_entity_poly.entity_id
_entity_poly.type
_entity_poly.pdbx_seq_one_letter_code
_entity_poly.pdbx_strand_id
1 'polypeptide(L)' 'MLHLDDANGNLTGDGIKAYTYDLENRLMQAVVPKSGGDMRTVTLQYDPLSRLWRSAIDVPAVRRPTTCMIVPSAP' A
#
# COMPACT_ATOMS: atom_id res chain seq x y z
N MET A 1 8.16 0.86 21.62
CA MET A 1 7.29 0.52 20.47
C MET A 1 6.00 1.29 20.68
N LEU A 2 5.72 2.28 19.84
CA LEU A 2 4.57 3.18 20.01
C LEU A 2 3.39 2.58 19.25
N HIS A 3 2.38 2.07 19.94
CA HIS A 3 1.12 1.64 19.33
C HIS A 3 0.14 2.83 19.40
N LEU A 4 -0.51 3.13 18.29
CA LEU A 4 -1.48 4.20 18.11
C LEU A 4 -2.78 3.57 17.67
N ASP A 5 -3.86 3.81 18.41
CA ASP A 5 -5.17 3.22 18.15
C ASP A 5 -6.19 4.30 17.82
N ASP A 6 -7.20 3.96 17.02
CA ASP A 6 -8.37 4.83 16.80
C ASP A 6 -9.41 4.70 17.93
N ALA A 7 -10.48 5.51 17.85
CA ALA A 7 -11.57 5.50 18.83
C ALA A 7 -12.33 4.16 18.90
N ASN A 8 -12.17 3.30 17.89
CA ASN A 8 -12.77 1.98 17.82
C ASN A 8 -11.81 0.88 18.33
N GLY A 9 -10.60 1.25 18.76
CA GLY A 9 -9.57 0.34 19.24
C GLY A 9 -8.81 -0.39 18.12
N ASN A 10 -8.91 0.09 16.88
CA ASN A 10 -8.12 -0.46 15.78
C ASN A 10 -6.73 0.19 15.75
N LEU A 11 -5.72 -0.63 15.52
CA LEU A 11 -4.33 -0.21 15.47
C LEU A 11 -4.05 0.63 14.22
N THR A 12 -3.94 1.94 14.36
CA THR A 12 -3.64 2.88 13.25
C THR A 12 -2.15 3.06 13.00
N GLY A 13 -1.29 2.70 13.95
CA GLY A 13 0.15 2.61 13.68
C GLY A 13 1.01 2.13 14.83
N ASP A 14 2.19 1.59 14.50
CA ASP A 14 3.15 1.00 15.44
C ASP A 14 4.45 1.81 15.57
N GLY A 15 4.43 3.07 15.10
CA GLY A 15 5.60 3.94 14.97
C GLY A 15 6.47 3.65 13.73
N ILE A 16 6.22 2.54 13.03
CA ILE A 16 6.87 2.18 11.76
C ILE A 16 5.83 1.87 10.68
N LYS A 17 4.74 1.21 11.07
CA LYS A 17 3.63 0.84 10.18
C LYS A 17 2.47 1.79 10.43
N ALA A 18 1.69 2.06 9.39
CA ALA A 18 0.45 2.82 9.49
C ALA A 18 -0.69 2.05 8.82
N TYR A 19 -1.89 2.10 9.40
CA TYR A 19 -3.05 1.36 8.97
C TYR A 19 -4.28 2.27 8.92
N THR A 20 -5.13 2.05 7.92
CA THR A 20 -6.38 2.80 7.75
C THR A 20 -7.53 1.82 7.62
N TYR A 21 -8.59 2.08 8.39
CA TYR A 21 -9.77 1.24 8.46
C TYR A 21 -10.98 1.97 7.87
N ASP A 22 -11.95 1.21 7.36
CA ASP A 22 -13.27 1.73 7.02
C ASP A 22 -14.18 1.81 8.26
N LEU A 23 -15.39 2.35 8.07
CA LEU A 23 -16.41 2.48 9.12
C LEU A 23 -16.88 1.12 9.68
N GLU A 24 -16.61 0.03 8.95
CA GLU A 24 -16.94 -1.34 9.33
C GLU A 24 -15.75 -2.04 10.03
N ASN A 25 -14.74 -1.28 10.46
CA ASN A 25 -13.50 -1.75 11.08
C ASN A 25 -12.68 -2.73 10.21
N ARG A 26 -12.74 -2.61 8.89
CA ARG A 26 -11.92 -3.42 7.96
C ARG A 26 -10.74 -2.61 7.43
N LEU A 27 -9.60 -3.28 7.32
CA LEU A 27 -8.34 -2.67 6.88
C LEU A 27 -8.38 -2.32 5.39
N MET A 28 -8.48 -1.04 5.05
CA MET A 28 -8.48 -0.55 3.66
C MET A 28 -7.08 -0.30 3.11
N GLN A 29 -6.16 0.16 3.96
CA GLN A 29 -4.81 0.53 3.55
C GLN A 29 -3.78 0.23 4.64
N ALA A 30 -2.61 -0.26 4.25
CA ALA A 30 -1.47 -0.46 5.13
C ALA A 30 -0.20 0.11 4.49
N VAL A 31 0.50 0.98 5.19
CA VAL A 31 1.84 1.46 4.83
C VAL A 31 2.84 0.67 5.68
N VAL A 32 3.64 -0.15 5.02
CA VAL A 32 4.59 -1.06 5.68
C VAL A 32 5.97 -0.94 5.06
N PRO A 33 7.05 -1.11 5.83
CA PRO A 33 8.40 -1.18 5.26
C PRO A 33 8.53 -2.43 4.38
N LYS A 34 9.07 -2.27 3.17
CA LYS A 34 9.50 -3.41 2.34
C LYS A 34 10.93 -3.80 2.70
N SER A 35 11.32 -5.02 2.32
CA SER A 35 12.72 -5.45 2.39
C SER A 35 13.56 -4.46 1.57
N GLY A 36 14.50 -3.77 2.23
CA GLY A 36 15.29 -2.68 1.64
C GLY A 36 15.07 -1.28 2.26
N GLY A 37 14.19 -1.13 3.25
CA GLY A 37 14.08 0.10 4.07
C GLY A 37 13.12 1.16 3.54
N ASP A 38 12.75 1.10 2.27
CA ASP A 38 11.66 1.90 1.69
C ASP A 38 10.29 1.50 2.28
N MET A 39 9.34 2.43 2.28
CA MET A 39 7.93 2.13 2.58
C MET A 39 7.17 1.67 1.34
N ARG A 40 6.13 0.87 1.57
CA ARG A 40 5.23 0.36 0.53
C ARG A 40 3.79 0.46 1.01
N THR A 41 2.91 0.92 0.13
CA THR A 41 1.49 1.05 0.42
C THR A 41 0.73 -0.11 -0.19
N VAL A 42 0.03 -0.86 0.66
CA VAL A 42 -0.89 -1.93 0.29
C VAL A 42 -2.31 -1.40 0.45
N THR A 43 -3.14 -1.59 -0.57
CA THR A 43 -4.58 -1.27 -0.52
C THR A 43 -5.38 -2.56 -0.68
N LEU A 44 -6.42 -2.69 0.13
CA LEU A 44 -7.32 -3.83 0.16
C LEU A 44 -8.73 -3.32 -0.13
N GLN A 45 -9.43 -4.01 -1.04
CA GLN A 45 -10.81 -3.68 -1.39
C GLN A 45 -11.69 -4.89 -1.13
N TYR A 46 -12.78 -4.63 -0.41
CA TYR A 46 -13.75 -5.64 0.00
C TYR A 46 -15.02 -5.54 -0.85
N ASP A 47 -15.66 -6.69 -1.09
CA ASP A 47 -16.97 -6.76 -1.71
C ASP A 47 -18.06 -6.48 -0.65
N PRO A 48 -19.33 -6.26 -1.06
CA PRO A 48 -20.43 -6.04 -0.11
C PRO A 48 -20.67 -7.23 0.84
N LEU A 49 -20.17 -8.42 0.51
CA LEU A 49 -20.21 -9.60 1.37
C LEU A 49 -19.02 -9.65 2.34
N SER A 50 -18.25 -8.55 2.45
CA SER A 50 -17.06 -8.41 3.30
C SER A 50 -15.92 -9.38 2.98
N ARG A 51 -15.78 -9.80 1.73
CA ARG A 51 -14.67 -10.63 1.26
C ARG A 51 -13.68 -9.77 0.49
N LEU A 52 -12.39 -10.05 0.67
CA LEU A 52 -11.34 -9.40 -0.09
C LEU A 52 -11.44 -9.82 -1.57
N TRP A 53 -11.78 -8.90 -2.46
CA TRP A 53 -11.86 -9.19 -3.90
C TRP A 53 -10.69 -8.61 -4.69
N ARG A 54 -10.01 -7.60 -4.13
CA ARG A 54 -8.86 -6.98 -4.76
C ARG A 54 -7.83 -6.53 -3.75
N SER A 55 -6.57 -6.78 -4.06
CA SER A 55 -5.43 -6.15 -3.41
C SER A 55 -4.58 -5.48 -4.47
N ALA A 56 -4.09 -4.30 -4.16
CA ALA A 56 -3.11 -3.61 -4.98
C ALA A 56 -1.99 -3.16 -4.07
N ILE A 57 -0.78 -3.20 -4.60
CA ILE A 57 0.36 -2.69 -3.86
C ILE A 57 1.01 -1.63 -4.72
N ASP A 58 1.03 -0.41 -4.22
CA ASP A 58 1.79 0.64 -4.84
C ASP A 58 3.26 0.26 -4.71
N VAL A 59 3.88 -0.06 -5.84
CA VAL A 59 5.33 -0.18 -5.88
C VAL A 59 5.79 1.27 -5.98
N PRO A 60 6.40 1.86 -4.94
CA PRO A 60 6.93 3.21 -5.05
C PRO A 60 7.81 3.19 -6.28
N ALA A 61 7.59 4.15 -7.18
CA ALA A 61 8.17 4.17 -8.52
C ALA A 61 9.70 4.10 -8.44
N VAL A 62 10.26 2.90 -8.30
CA VAL A 62 11.54 2.54 -8.85
C VAL A 62 11.31 2.76 -10.32
N ARG A 63 11.75 3.93 -10.78
CA ARG A 63 11.80 4.37 -12.17
C ARG A 63 11.78 3.14 -13.04
N ARG A 64 10.67 2.85 -13.71
CA ARG A 64 10.74 1.94 -14.85
C ARG A 64 11.74 2.63 -15.77
N PRO A 65 12.95 2.10 -16.03
CA PRO A 65 13.61 2.53 -17.24
C PRO A 65 12.72 1.90 -18.31
N THR A 66 11.74 2.66 -18.77
CA THR A 66 11.11 2.37 -20.06
C THR A 66 12.19 2.66 -21.10
N THR A 67 13.24 1.83 -21.14
CA THR A 67 14.08 1.67 -22.31
C THR A 67 13.21 0.86 -23.28
N CYS A 68 12.23 1.54 -23.85
CA CYS A 68 11.60 1.16 -25.10
C CYS A 68 11.57 2.42 -25.97
N MET A 69 12.71 3.10 -26.08
CA MET A 69 12.95 3.97 -27.23
C MET A 69 13.78 3.16 -28.22
N ILE A 70 13.02 2.48 -29.07
CA ILE A 70 13.43 2.01 -30.39
C ILE A 70 14.27 3.13 -31.03
N VAL A 71 15.50 2.80 -31.41
CA VAL A 71 16.34 3.59 -32.31
C VAL A 71 15.61 3.85 -33.62
N PRO A 72 15.36 5.10 -34.05
CA PRO A 72 15.24 5.40 -35.45
C PRO A 72 16.63 5.80 -35.96
N SER A 73 17.25 4.88 -36.69
CA SER A 73 18.32 5.25 -37.64
C SER A 73 17.72 6.16 -38.70
N ALA A 74 18.33 7.33 -38.95
CA ALA A 74 18.06 8.13 -40.14
C ALA A 74 19.15 9.22 -40.33
N PRO A 75 19.39 9.66 -41.57
CA PRO A 75 19.71 8.89 -42.78
C PRO A 75 21.20 8.96 -43.14
#